data_AF-A0A7C8IJ93-F1
#
_entry.id   AF-A0A7C8IJ93-F1
#
_cell.length_a   1.000
_cell.length_b   1.000
_cell.length_c   1.000
_cell.angle_alpha   90.00
_cell.angle_beta   90.00
_cell.angle_gamma   90.00
#
_symmetry.space_group_name_H-M   'P 1'
#
loop_
_entity.id
_entity.type
_entity.pdbx_description
1 polymer ?
#
loop_
_entity_poly.entity_id
_entity_poly.type
_entity_poly.pdbx_seq_one_letter_code
_entity_poly.pdbx_strand_id
1 'polypeptide(L)'
;MERFAPSHVGRGGFARAMRLGGVIGAIGGFLYFYQRSCLRFYGMSENAREVELDMQEMVAKVKAGEPLYGESKLTPHMQGVAARQSRYSALFTSVLPWFNFVNHNQHGVDTAKYYRAAEQELEAERLGK
;
A
#
# COMPACT_ATOMS: atom_id res chain seq x y z
N MET A 1 -17.42 -26.05 14.21
CA MET A 1 -17.39 -26.28 15.66
C MET A 1 -18.79 -26.50 16.23
N GLU A 2 -19.73 -25.55 16.14
CA GLU A 2 -21.09 -25.71 16.69
C GLU A 2 -21.87 -26.95 16.22
N ARG A 3 -21.64 -27.44 15.00
CA ARG A 3 -22.22 -28.71 14.51
C ARG A 3 -21.65 -29.96 15.21
N PHE A 4 -20.40 -29.90 15.64
CA PHE A 4 -19.66 -31.03 16.23
C PHE A 4 -19.66 -31.00 17.76
N ALA A 5 -19.72 -29.80 18.35
CA ALA A 5 -19.81 -29.57 19.79
C ALA A 5 -20.73 -28.35 20.02
N PRO A 6 -22.04 -28.58 20.23
CA PRO A 6 -23.02 -27.50 20.38
C PRO A 6 -22.84 -26.75 21.70
N SER A 7 -22.87 -25.42 21.66
CA SER A 7 -22.83 -24.57 22.86
C SER A 7 -24.19 -24.44 23.57
N HIS A 8 -25.26 -25.02 22.99
CA HIS A 8 -26.65 -24.88 23.46
C HIS A 8 -27.12 -23.43 23.61
N VAL A 9 -26.52 -22.50 22.85
CA VAL A 9 -26.85 -21.08 22.88
C VAL A 9 -28.30 -20.83 22.45
N GLY A 10 -29.02 -20.03 23.23
CA GLY A 10 -30.40 -19.66 22.97
C GLY A 10 -30.61 -18.83 21.69
N ARG A 11 -31.88 -18.69 21.29
CA ARG A 11 -32.27 -17.96 20.07
C ARG A 11 -31.77 -16.51 20.13
N GLY A 12 -30.94 -16.12 19.17
CA GLY A 12 -30.35 -14.77 19.06
C GLY A 12 -28.87 -14.67 19.42
N GLY A 13 -28.29 -15.64 20.14
CA GLY A 13 -26.85 -15.64 20.44
C GLY A 13 -25.98 -15.86 19.19
N PHE A 14 -26.43 -16.72 18.27
CA PHE A 14 -25.73 -17.00 17.02
C PHE A 14 -25.62 -15.76 16.11
N ALA A 15 -26.63 -14.89 16.08
CA ALA A 15 -26.58 -13.67 15.26
C ALA A 15 -25.47 -12.72 15.74
N ARG A 16 -25.21 -12.64 17.05
CA ARG A 16 -24.11 -11.83 17.59
C ARG A 16 -22.76 -12.45 17.24
N ALA A 17 -22.62 -13.78 17.38
CA ALA A 17 -21.41 -14.50 16.98
C ALA A 17 -21.12 -14.34 15.48
N MET A 18 -22.14 -14.43 14.62
CA MET A 18 -21.99 -14.24 13.17
C MET A 18 -21.58 -12.81 12.80
N ARG A 19 -22.13 -11.78 13.47
CA ARG A 19 -21.70 -10.39 13.27
C ARG A 19 -20.23 -10.21 13.67
N LEU A 20 -19.85 -10.72 14.84
CA LEU A 20 -18.47 -10.66 15.30
C LEU A 20 -17.52 -11.39 14.34
N GLY A 21 -17.85 -12.62 13.95
CA GLY A 21 -17.07 -13.40 12.99
C GLY A 21 -16.97 -12.71 11.63
N GLY A 22 -18.04 -12.06 11.18
CA GLY A 22 -18.03 -11.24 9.96
C GLY A 22 -17.08 -10.05 10.04
N VAL A 23 -17.10 -9.30 11.14
CA VAL A 23 -16.17 -8.17 11.35
C VAL A 23 -14.73 -8.65 11.44
N ILE A 24 -14.45 -9.70 12.20
CA ILE A 24 -13.11 -10.29 12.30
C ILE A 24 -12.64 -10.78 10.93
N GLY A 25 -13.50 -11.45 10.17
CA GLY A 25 -13.20 -11.90 8.81
C GLY A 25 -12.90 -10.74 7.86
N ALA A 26 -13.65 -9.63 7.95
CA ALA A 26 -13.41 -8.44 7.14
C ALA A 26 -12.06 -7.78 7.49
N ILE A 27 -11.73 -7.64 8.78
CA ILE A 27 -10.44 -7.10 9.23
C ILE A 27 -9.30 -8.01 8.77
N GLY A 28 -9.42 -9.32 9.00
CA GLY A 28 -8.41 -10.30 8.59
C GLY A 28 -8.20 -10.31 7.07
N GLY A 29 -9.29 -10.22 6.29
CA GLY A 29 -9.24 -10.10 4.84
C GLY A 29 -8.51 -8.83 4.40
N PHE A 30 -8.85 -7.67 4.98
CA PHE A 30 -8.16 -6.42 4.70
C PHE A 30 -6.66 -6.51 4.97
N LEU A 31 -6.26 -7.01 6.13
CA LEU A 31 -4.85 -7.17 6.49
C LEU A 31 -4.11 -8.13 5.54
N TYR A 32 -4.74 -9.25 5.19
CA TYR A 32 -4.19 -10.23 4.25
C TYR A 32 -3.95 -9.62 2.85
N PHE A 33 -4.95 -8.90 2.32
CA PHE A 33 -4.82 -8.29 1.00
C PHE A 33 -3.88 -7.08 1.01
N TYR A 34 -3.85 -6.30 2.09
CA TYR A 34 -2.86 -5.23 2.28
C TYR A 34 -1.44 -5.79 2.25
N GLN A 35 -1.16 -6.82 3.06
CA GLN A 35 0.14 -7.48 3.07
C GLN A 35 0.52 -8.04 1.69
N ARG A 36 -0.40 -8.76 1.03
CA ARG A 36 -0.16 -9.31 -0.32
C ARG A 36 0.13 -8.21 -1.34
N SER A 37 -0.49 -7.04 -1.20
CA SER A 37 -0.19 -5.87 -2.04
C SER A 37 1.22 -5.32 -1.75
N CYS A 38 1.57 -5.12 -0.48
CA CYS A 38 2.90 -4.66 -0.09
C CYS A 38 4.02 -5.57 -0.60
N LEU A 39 3.82 -6.90 -0.60
CA LEU A 39 4.80 -7.84 -1.13
C LEU A 39 5.09 -7.65 -2.63
N ARG A 40 4.11 -7.18 -3.42
CA ARG A 40 4.34 -6.76 -4.83
C ARG A 40 5.20 -5.51 -4.90
N PHE A 41 4.93 -4.50 -4.06
CA PHE A 41 5.78 -3.30 -3.97
C PHE A 41 7.21 -3.58 -3.50
N TYR A 42 7.42 -4.64 -2.71
CA TYR A 42 8.76 -5.08 -2.29
C TYR A 42 9.46 -5.95 -3.34
N GLY A 43 8.79 -6.34 -4.43
CA GLY A 43 9.33 -7.28 -5.42
C GLY A 43 9.46 -8.71 -4.90
N MET A 44 8.75 -9.06 -3.82
CA MET A 44 8.74 -10.42 -3.24
C MET A 44 7.73 -11.36 -3.93
N SER A 45 6.92 -10.81 -4.84
CA SER A 45 5.98 -11.53 -5.69
C SER A 45 5.86 -10.80 -7.04
N GLU A 46 5.30 -11.47 -8.05
CA GLU A 46 5.06 -10.88 -9.38
C GLU A 46 4.34 -9.52 -9.27
N ASN A 47 4.86 -8.52 -9.98
CA ASN A 47 4.47 -7.12 -9.85
C ASN A 47 4.65 -6.30 -11.15
N ALA A 48 4.71 -6.94 -12.32
CA ALA A 48 4.96 -6.26 -13.59
C ALA A 48 3.89 -5.20 -13.89
N ARG A 49 2.63 -5.53 -13.59
CA ARG A 49 1.49 -4.61 -13.70
C ARG A 49 1.66 -3.38 -12.80
N GLU A 50 2.06 -3.58 -11.55
CA GLU A 50 2.30 -2.48 -10.61
C GLU A 50 3.48 -1.59 -11.02
N VAL A 51 4.54 -2.17 -11.60
CA VAL A 51 5.69 -1.42 -12.13
C VAL A 51 5.29 -0.54 -13.32
N GLU A 52 4.45 -1.06 -14.21
CA GLU A 52 3.91 -0.29 -15.34
C GLU A 52 3.05 0.89 -14.86
N LEU A 53 2.11 0.63 -13.93
CA LEU A 53 1.26 1.66 -13.35
C LEU A 53 2.06 2.71 -12.58
N ASP A 54 3.07 2.30 -11.81
CA ASP A 54 3.98 3.20 -11.10
C ASP A 54 4.71 4.13 -12.07
N MET A 55 5.24 3.59 -13.18
CA MET A 55 5.90 4.42 -14.19
C MET A 55 4.93 5.43 -14.81
N GLN A 56 3.73 5.00 -15.21
CA GLN A 56 2.72 5.87 -15.79
C GLN A 56 2.30 6.99 -14.83
N GLU A 57 2.00 6.67 -13.57
CA GLU A 57 1.56 7.64 -12.57
C GLU A 57 2.68 8.64 -12.23
N MET A 58 3.91 8.16 -12.02
CA MET A 58 5.03 9.01 -11.65
C MET A 58 5.47 9.92 -12.80
N VAL A 59 5.48 9.42 -14.04
CA VAL A 59 5.76 10.25 -15.22
C VAL A 59 4.69 11.33 -15.39
N ALA A 60 3.41 10.98 -15.23
CA ALA A 60 2.33 11.97 -15.29
C ALA A 60 2.51 13.08 -14.23
N LYS A 61 2.87 12.72 -12.99
CA LYS A 61 3.20 13.68 -11.94
C LYS A 61 4.37 14.58 -12.31
N VAL A 62 5.45 14.01 -12.87
CA VAL A 62 6.60 14.81 -13.35
C VAL A 62 6.18 15.80 -14.42
N LYS A 63 5.42 15.37 -15.43
CA LYS A 63 4.91 16.25 -16.49
C LYS A 63 4.00 17.37 -15.94
N ALA A 64 3.25 17.08 -14.88
CA ALA A 64 2.41 18.05 -14.19
C ALA A 64 3.19 18.96 -13.21
N GLY A 65 4.48 18.72 -12.97
CA GLY A 65 5.27 19.45 -11.98
C GLY A 65 4.91 19.11 -10.52
N GLU A 66 4.25 17.98 -10.28
CA GLU A 66 3.82 17.52 -8.96
C GLU A 66 4.91 16.72 -8.23
N PRO A 67 4.94 16.75 -6.89
CA PRO A 67 5.84 15.89 -6.11
C PRO A 67 5.47 14.41 -6.27
N LEU A 68 6.45 13.56 -6.57
CA LEU A 68 6.27 12.12 -6.80
C LEU A 68 5.50 11.41 -5.68
N TYR A 69 5.87 11.68 -4.43
CA TYR A 69 5.32 11.03 -3.24
C TYR A 69 4.41 11.93 -2.40
N GLY A 70 3.89 13.00 -3.01
CA GLY A 70 2.98 13.96 -2.37
C GLY A 70 3.67 14.89 -1.37
N GLU A 71 2.86 15.73 -0.73
CA GLU A 71 3.32 16.70 0.27
C GLU A 71 3.01 16.23 1.70
N SER A 72 3.84 16.67 2.65
CA SER A 72 3.72 16.29 4.05
C SER A 72 3.75 17.53 4.94
N LYS A 73 2.90 17.52 5.96
CA LYS A 73 2.89 18.56 7.01
C LYS A 73 4.00 18.37 8.05
N LEU A 74 4.71 17.24 7.98
CA LEU A 74 5.80 16.94 8.90
C LEU A 74 7.12 17.54 8.43
N THR A 75 7.97 17.92 9.39
CA THR A 75 9.34 18.32 9.09
C THR A 75 10.11 17.16 8.41
N PRO A 76 11.15 17.44 7.60
CA PRO A 76 11.94 16.39 6.96
C PRO A 76 12.51 15.36 7.96
N HIS A 77 12.89 15.81 9.16
CA HIS A 77 13.32 14.91 10.23
C HIS A 77 12.22 13.93 10.64
N MET A 78 11.00 14.43 10.88
CA MET A 78 9.86 13.61 11.30
C MET A 78 9.35 12.69 10.19
N GLN A 79 9.47 13.11 8.93
CA GLN A 79 9.25 12.20 7.79
C GLN A 79 10.24 11.02 7.83
N GLY A 80 11.52 11.30 8.13
CA GLY A 80 12.54 10.27 8.34
C GLY A 80 12.23 9.31 9.50
N VAL A 81 11.73 9.83 10.62
CA VAL A 81 11.29 9.01 11.75
C VAL A 81 10.12 8.13 11.33
N ALA A 82 9.11 8.70 10.66
CA ALA A 82 7.94 7.97 10.18
C ALA A 82 8.32 6.86 9.20
N ALA A 83 9.19 7.14 8.22
CA ALA A 83 9.65 6.15 7.25
C ALA A 83 10.34 4.97 7.91
N ARG A 84 11.20 5.21 8.92
CA ARG A 84 11.88 4.11 9.64
C ARG A 84 10.92 3.24 10.45
N GLN A 85 9.82 3.81 10.95
CA GLN A 85 8.80 3.07 11.70
C GLN A 85 7.88 2.25 10.78
N SER A 86 7.55 2.77 9.59
CA SER A 86 6.63 2.12 8.66
C SER A 86 7.32 1.24 7.61
N ARG A 87 8.63 1.38 7.41
CA ARG A 87 9.39 0.57 6.44
C ARG A 87 9.35 -0.91 6.82
N TYR A 88 8.95 -1.75 5.86
CA TYR A 88 8.79 -3.21 6.01
C TYR A 88 7.80 -3.68 7.09
N SER A 89 6.96 -2.80 7.64
CA SER A 89 5.99 -3.17 8.68
C SER A 89 4.99 -4.25 8.23
N ALA A 90 4.74 -4.36 6.92
CA ALA A 90 3.88 -5.40 6.35
C ALA A 90 4.37 -6.83 6.64
N LEU A 91 5.68 -7.03 6.88
CA LEU A 91 6.23 -8.34 7.25
C LEU A 91 5.85 -8.76 8.68
N PHE A 92 5.41 -7.82 9.52
CA PHE A 92 5.07 -8.04 10.92
C PHE A 92 3.57 -7.85 11.22
N THR A 93 2.74 -7.83 10.16
CA THR A 93 1.29 -7.55 10.26
C THR A 93 0.53 -8.57 11.11
N SER A 94 1.01 -9.81 11.21
CA SER A 94 0.41 -10.83 12.08
C SER A 94 0.54 -10.53 13.57
N VAL A 95 1.48 -9.66 13.97
CA VAL A 95 1.70 -9.26 15.36
C VAL A 95 1.15 -7.86 15.60
N LEU A 96 1.53 -6.90 14.76
CA LEU A 96 1.10 -5.51 14.87
C LEU A 96 0.81 -4.95 13.47
N PRO A 97 -0.45 -4.64 13.14
CA PRO A 97 -0.77 -3.94 11.91
C PRO A 97 -0.26 -2.49 12.01
N TRP A 98 0.65 -2.12 11.12
CA TRP A 98 1.22 -0.78 11.09
C TRP A 98 1.35 -0.30 9.64
N PHE A 99 0.84 0.90 9.37
CA PHE A 99 0.66 1.44 8.03
C PHE A 99 1.49 2.71 7.82
N ASN A 100 1.82 3.00 6.57
CA ASN A 100 2.41 4.29 6.22
C ASN A 100 1.31 5.31 5.93
N PHE A 101 1.23 6.37 6.73
CA PHE A 101 0.33 7.51 6.53
C PHE A 101 1.09 8.83 6.30
N VAL A 102 2.41 8.75 6.11
CA VAL A 102 3.27 9.92 5.94
C VAL A 102 3.86 9.90 4.55
N ASN A 103 3.54 10.93 3.78
CA ASN A 103 4.25 11.23 2.54
C ASN A 103 5.70 11.60 2.90
N HIS A 104 6.65 10.80 2.40
CA HIS A 104 8.08 10.97 2.67
C HIS A 104 8.87 10.55 1.42
N ASN A 105 10.08 11.06 1.24
CA ASN A 105 10.87 10.75 0.03
C ASN A 105 11.79 9.51 0.17
N GLN A 106 11.60 8.68 1.20
CA GLN A 106 12.49 7.54 1.53
C GLN A 106 11.96 6.18 1.03
N HIS A 107 11.65 6.09 -0.27
CA HIS A 107 11.13 4.86 -0.88
C HIS A 107 12.20 3.87 -1.38
N GLY A 108 13.48 4.27 -1.38
CA GLY A 108 14.60 3.38 -1.73
C GLY A 108 14.71 3.05 -3.22
N VAL A 109 14.22 3.94 -4.09
CA VAL A 109 14.27 3.79 -5.55
C VAL A 109 15.02 4.98 -6.19
N ASP A 110 15.66 4.74 -7.33
CA ASP A 110 16.17 5.82 -8.18
C ASP A 110 14.99 6.54 -8.85
N THR A 111 14.67 7.74 -8.37
CA THR A 111 13.58 8.55 -8.92
C THR A 111 13.93 9.18 -10.27
N ALA A 112 15.22 9.26 -10.64
CA ALA A 112 15.65 9.84 -11.91
C ALA A 112 15.08 9.08 -13.12
N LYS A 113 14.72 7.80 -12.95
CA LYS A 113 14.04 7.02 -14.00
C LYS A 113 12.74 7.66 -14.49
N TYR A 114 11.96 8.28 -13.60
CA TYR A 114 10.69 8.91 -13.95
C TYR A 114 10.91 10.22 -14.73
N TYR A 115 11.91 11.00 -14.32
CA TYR A 115 12.26 12.24 -15.02
C TYR A 115 12.79 11.96 -16.43
N ARG A 116 13.69 10.97 -16.58
CA ARG A 116 14.19 10.55 -17.89
C ARG A 116 13.06 10.07 -18.81
N ALA A 117 12.13 9.28 -18.29
CA ALA A 117 10.98 8.82 -19.06
C ALA A 117 10.06 9.99 -19.47
N ALA A 118 9.79 10.92 -18.56
CA ALA A 118 8.99 12.12 -18.85
C ALA A 118 9.64 13.00 -19.92
N GLU A 119 10.95 13.23 -19.85
CA GLU A 119 11.70 13.96 -20.88
C GLU A 119 11.58 13.29 -22.25
N GLN A 120 11.76 11.96 -22.32
CA GLN A 120 11.62 11.20 -23.56
C GLN A 120 10.22 11.29 -24.17
N GLU A 121 9.17 11.19 -23.35
CA GLU A 121 7.79 11.30 -23.82
C GLU A 121 7.46 12.72 -24.29
N LEU A 122 7.88 13.76 -23.55
CA LEU A 122 7.69 15.16 -23.96
C LEU A 122 8.44 15.48 -25.26
N GLU A 123 9.64 14.91 -25.44
CA GLU A 123 10.38 15.04 -26.70
C GLU A 123 9.67 14.34 -27.86
N ALA A 124 9.10 13.15 -27.66
CA ALA A 124 8.31 12.45 -28.67
C ALA A 124 7.07 13.25 -29.08
N GLU A 125 6.32 13.76 -28.09
CA GLU A 125 5.16 14.64 -28.28
C GLU A 125 5.54 15.90 -29.07
N ARG A 126 6.67 16.53 -28.73
CA ARG A 126 7.19 17.72 -29.45
C ARG A 126 7.55 17.40 -30.90
N LEU A 127 8.03 16.19 -31.17
CA LEU A 127 8.40 15.72 -32.52
C LEU A 127 7.20 15.21 -33.33
N GLY A 128 5.99 15.22 -32.75
CA GLY A 128 4.76 14.78 -33.41
C GLY A 128 4.74 13.28 -33.74
N LYS A 129 5.48 12.47 -32.98
CA LYS A 129 5.48 11.00 -33.04
C LYS A 129 4.65 10.44 -31.90
#